data_AF-A0A8J4GW39-F1
#
_entry.id   AF-A0A8J4GW39-F1
#
_cell.length_a   1.000
_cell.length_b   1.000
_cell.length_c   1.000
_cell.angle_alpha   90.00
_cell.angle_beta   90.00
_cell.angle_gamma   90.00
#
_symmetry.space_group_name_H-M   'P 1'
#
loop_
_entity.id
_entity.type
_entity.pdbx_description
1 polymer ?
#
loop_
_entity_poly.entity_id
_entity_poly.type
_entity_poly.pdbx_seq_one_letter_code
_entity_poly.pdbx_strand_id
1 'polypeptide(L)'
;MRWQQMISSGLNYFVLLVLLRSLKGMVSVATAVCAPVTVSSGVDLVRAFTNPCVTLVILATDVYMKDSDWDAVQIPLQLNRSVTVRGSAGNITCEDVRTLLDFGFVAAKIQLADGITLEFNGLFLMRYRIGNQNLAPGMDILVPTSPGASSMVIISDSVSMHRKATENVFFARLSPC
;
A
#
# COMPACT_ATOMS: atom_id res chain seq x y z
N MET A 1 -73.05 -24.30 -23.07
CA MET A 1 -71.72 -24.75 -22.60
C MET A 1 -70.64 -24.16 -23.51
N ARG A 2 -69.98 -23.06 -23.10
CA ARG A 2 -68.78 -22.53 -23.78
C ARG A 2 -68.16 -21.36 -22.98
N TRP A 3 -67.35 -21.62 -21.95
CA TRP A 3 -66.50 -20.61 -21.28
C TRP A 3 -65.33 -21.28 -20.52
N GLN A 4 -64.44 -21.97 -21.23
CA GLN A 4 -63.23 -22.58 -20.64
C GLN A 4 -61.95 -22.44 -21.48
N GLN A 5 -61.78 -21.34 -22.21
CA GLN A 5 -60.55 -20.97 -22.93
C GLN A 5 -60.50 -19.42 -22.91
N MET A 6 -59.49 -18.68 -22.45
CA MET A 6 -58.05 -18.89 -22.37
C MET A 6 -57.49 -18.10 -21.19
N ILE A 7 -56.83 -18.79 -20.26
CA ILE A 7 -55.81 -18.23 -19.37
C ILE A 7 -54.49 -18.68 -19.99
N SER A 8 -53.80 -17.86 -20.79
CA SER A 8 -52.44 -18.21 -21.25
C SER A 8 -51.53 -17.09 -21.77
N SER A 9 -51.91 -15.81 -21.77
CA SER A 9 -51.04 -14.75 -22.32
C SER A 9 -50.37 -13.82 -21.30
N GLY A 10 -50.66 -13.97 -20.00
CA GLY A 10 -50.19 -13.00 -18.98
C GLY A 10 -48.89 -13.35 -18.25
N LEU A 11 -48.41 -14.60 -18.29
CA LEU A 11 -47.32 -15.04 -17.41
C LEU A 11 -45.90 -14.92 -17.99
N ASN A 12 -45.75 -14.63 -19.28
CA ASN A 12 -44.43 -14.66 -19.95
C ASN A 12 -43.67 -13.33 -19.96
N TYR A 13 -44.30 -12.20 -19.63
CA TYR A 13 -43.60 -10.90 -19.63
C TYR A 13 -43.01 -10.53 -18.27
N PHE A 14 -43.59 -11.02 -17.18
CA PHE A 14 -43.15 -10.63 -15.83
C PHE A 14 -41.82 -11.26 -15.43
N VAL A 15 -41.56 -12.50 -15.85
CA VAL A 15 -40.28 -13.19 -15.57
C VAL A 15 -39.13 -12.59 -16.38
N LEU A 16 -39.41 -12.14 -17.62
CA LEU A 16 -38.39 -11.51 -18.48
C LEU A 16 -37.95 -10.13 -17.97
N LEU A 17 -38.88 -9.34 -17.39
CA LEU A 17 -38.58 -8.02 -16.82
C LEU A 17 -37.83 -8.08 -15.48
N VAL A 18 -38.04 -9.13 -14.68
CA VAL A 18 -37.29 -9.32 -13.42
C VAL A 18 -35.86 -9.79 -13.71
N LEU A 19 -35.63 -10.60 -14.75
CA LEU A 19 -34.28 -10.99 -15.16
C LEU A 19 -33.48 -9.84 -15.82
N LEU A 20 -34.13 -8.94 -16.56
CA LEU A 20 -33.46 -7.78 -17.18
C LEU A 20 -33.09 -6.65 -16.20
N ARG A 21 -33.65 -6.60 -15.00
CA ARG A 21 -33.21 -5.67 -13.94
C ARG A 21 -32.00 -6.19 -13.14
N SER A 22 -31.68 -7.48 -13.24
CA SER A 22 -30.59 -8.11 -12.47
C SER A 22 -29.19 -7.90 -13.08
N LEU A 23 -29.09 -7.39 -14.31
CA LEU A 23 -27.81 -7.23 -15.03
C LEU A 23 -27.22 -5.81 -15.01
N LYS A 24 -27.81 -4.85 -14.28
CA LYS A 24 -27.26 -3.48 -14.15
C LYS A 24 -26.18 -3.33 -13.07
N GLY A 25 -25.79 -4.41 -12.39
CA GLY A 25 -24.88 -4.35 -11.25
C GLY A 25 -23.47 -4.89 -11.49
N MET A 26 -23.15 -5.43 -12.67
CA MET A 26 -21.77 -5.83 -12.97
C MET A 26 -21.02 -4.63 -13.55
N VAL A 27 -20.66 -3.70 -12.68
CA VAL A 27 -19.54 -2.81 -12.94
C VAL A 27 -18.34 -3.73 -13.12
N SER A 28 -17.93 -3.93 -14.37
CA SER A 28 -16.59 -4.42 -14.67
C SER A 28 -15.63 -3.43 -14.01
N VAL A 29 -15.11 -3.82 -12.84
CA VAL A 29 -13.95 -3.14 -12.26
C VAL A 29 -12.82 -3.52 -13.18
N ALA A 30 -12.69 -2.80 -14.29
CA ALA A 30 -11.49 -2.80 -15.09
C ALA A 30 -10.39 -2.36 -14.12
N THR A 31 -9.62 -3.31 -13.62
CA THR A 31 -8.39 -3.05 -12.88
C THR A 31 -7.48 -2.36 -13.87
N ALA A 32 -7.48 -1.03 -13.86
CA ALA A 32 -6.44 -0.27 -14.52
C ALA A 32 -5.11 -0.77 -13.94
N VAL A 33 -4.35 -1.51 -14.75
CA VAL A 33 -3.02 -1.97 -14.37
C VAL A 33 -2.12 -0.77 -14.58
N CYS A 34 -1.86 -0.04 -13.52
CA CYS A 34 -1.06 1.17 -13.61
C CYS A 34 0.42 0.77 -13.57
N ALA A 35 1.23 1.41 -14.41
CA ALA A 35 2.64 1.10 -14.51
C ALA A 35 3.37 1.41 -13.18
N PRO A 36 4.48 0.70 -12.90
CA PRO A 36 5.36 1.06 -11.80
C PRO A 36 5.82 2.51 -11.92
N VAL A 37 5.90 3.21 -10.79
CA VAL A 37 6.38 4.60 -10.76
C VAL A 37 7.76 4.66 -10.14
N THR A 38 8.69 5.26 -10.86
CA THR A 38 10.04 5.54 -10.36
C THR A 38 10.07 6.89 -9.65
N VAL A 39 10.65 6.93 -8.45
CA VAL A 39 10.75 8.14 -7.63
C VAL A 39 12.19 8.38 -7.17
N SER A 40 12.54 9.63 -6.94
CA SER A 40 13.89 10.05 -6.55
C SER A 40 13.93 11.04 -5.38
N SER A 41 12.78 11.34 -4.78
CA SER A 41 12.66 12.25 -3.64
C SER A 41 11.49 11.86 -2.73
N GLY A 42 11.47 12.41 -1.51
CA GLY A 42 10.38 12.19 -0.56
C GLY A 42 9.04 12.72 -1.08
N VAL A 43 9.04 13.92 -1.69
CA VAL A 43 7.85 14.51 -2.33
C VAL A 43 7.30 13.62 -3.44
N ASP A 44 8.16 13.01 -4.27
CA ASP A 44 7.73 12.11 -5.34
C ASP A 44 7.12 10.82 -4.77
N LEU A 45 7.69 10.29 -3.68
CA LEU A 45 7.15 9.13 -2.98
C LEU A 45 5.77 9.45 -2.39
N VAL A 46 5.60 10.61 -1.76
CA VAL A 46 4.29 11.08 -1.27
C VAL A 46 3.28 11.20 -2.41
N ARG A 47 3.67 11.78 -3.54
CA ARG A 47 2.83 11.87 -4.75
C ARG A 47 2.45 10.48 -5.31
N ALA A 48 3.35 9.50 -5.21
CA ALA A 48 3.05 8.13 -5.60
C ALA A 48 1.99 7.51 -4.65
N PHE A 49 2.05 7.79 -3.35
CA PHE A 49 1.04 7.33 -2.40
C PHE A 49 -0.33 8.00 -2.60
N THR A 50 -0.40 9.24 -3.06
CA THR A 50 -1.70 9.89 -3.36
C THR A 50 -2.34 9.38 -4.65
N ASN A 51 -1.56 8.81 -5.57
CA ASN A 51 -2.08 8.34 -6.85
C ASN A 51 -2.76 6.95 -6.70
N PRO A 52 -4.10 6.84 -6.78
CA PRO A 52 -4.86 5.60 -6.50
C PRO A 52 -4.53 4.44 -7.43
N CYS A 53 -3.80 4.72 -8.50
CA CYS A 53 -3.39 3.77 -9.51
C CYS A 53 -2.10 3.02 -9.11
N VAL A 54 -1.21 3.66 -8.35
CA VAL A 54 0.14 3.17 -8.10
C VAL A 54 0.13 2.05 -7.07
N THR A 55 0.61 0.87 -7.46
CA THR A 55 0.79 -0.31 -6.60
C THR A 55 2.27 -0.70 -6.41
N LEU A 56 3.16 -0.26 -7.31
CA LEU A 56 4.60 -0.46 -7.20
C LEU A 56 5.34 0.87 -7.37
N VAL A 57 6.15 1.21 -6.37
CA VAL A 57 7.06 2.36 -6.39
C VAL A 57 8.49 1.84 -6.41
N ILE A 58 9.31 2.36 -7.32
CA ILE A 58 10.74 2.01 -7.43
C ILE A 58 11.56 3.24 -7.04
N LEU A 59 12.39 3.11 -6.00
CA LEU A 59 13.32 4.17 -5.62
C LEU A 59 14.53 4.14 -6.57
N ALA A 60 14.69 5.17 -7.40
CA ALA A 60 15.84 5.30 -8.30
C ALA A 60 17.15 5.69 -7.59
N THR A 61 17.03 6.27 -6.40
CA THR A 61 18.13 6.75 -5.59
C THR A 61 17.70 6.76 -4.14
N ASP A 62 18.63 7.05 -3.24
CA ASP A 62 18.36 7.17 -1.82
C ASP A 62 17.34 8.28 -1.57
N VAL A 63 16.31 7.96 -0.78
CA VAL A 63 15.23 8.88 -0.45
C VAL A 63 15.28 9.22 1.04
N TYR A 64 15.29 10.52 1.31
CA TYR A 64 15.27 11.08 2.66
C TYR A 64 13.95 11.82 2.85
N MET A 65 13.08 11.25 3.67
CA MET A 65 11.76 11.82 3.98
C MET A 65 11.90 12.96 4.99
N LYS A 66 11.10 14.00 4.78
CA LYS A 66 10.93 15.13 5.70
C LYS A 66 9.44 15.36 5.96
N ASP A 67 9.13 16.02 7.07
CA ASP A 67 7.74 16.37 7.37
C ASP A 67 7.12 17.27 6.29
N SER A 68 7.91 18.20 5.75
CA SER A 68 7.53 19.13 4.67
C SER A 68 7.17 18.45 3.34
N ASP A 69 7.58 17.20 3.13
CA ASP A 69 7.24 16.48 1.89
C ASP A 69 5.72 16.20 1.80
N TRP A 70 5.01 16.34 2.92
CA TRP A 70 3.58 16.07 3.06
C TRP A 70 2.71 17.33 3.02
N ASP A 71 3.28 18.53 2.90
CA ASP A 71 2.56 19.81 3.02
C ASP A 71 1.40 19.96 2.02
N ALA A 72 1.51 19.30 0.86
CA ALA A 72 0.49 19.32 -0.19
C ALA A 72 -0.58 18.21 -0.06
N VAL A 73 -0.56 17.41 1.02
CA VAL A 73 -1.41 16.24 1.19
C VAL A 73 -2.23 16.36 2.47
N GLN A 74 -3.50 15.95 2.40
CA GLN A 74 -4.33 15.83 3.59
C GLN A 74 -3.88 14.63 4.44
N ILE A 75 -3.56 14.90 5.70
CA ILE A 75 -3.06 13.91 6.67
C ILE A 75 -4.17 13.55 7.67
N PRO A 76 -4.36 12.26 8.03
CA PRO A 76 -3.63 11.11 7.50
C PRO A 76 -4.08 10.75 6.08
N LEU A 77 -3.10 10.47 5.22
CA LEU A 77 -3.36 9.95 3.88
C LEU A 77 -3.94 8.54 4.01
N GLN A 78 -5.18 8.38 3.55
CA GLN A 78 -5.83 7.07 3.51
C GLN A 78 -5.27 6.24 2.36
N LEU A 79 -4.56 5.16 2.69
CA LEU A 79 -4.10 4.19 1.71
C LEU A 79 -5.13 3.06 1.60
N ASN A 80 -5.92 3.11 0.53
CA ASN A 80 -7.02 2.21 0.23
C ASN A 80 -6.64 1.08 -0.76
N ARG A 81 -5.33 0.87 -0.95
CA ARG A 81 -4.78 -0.12 -1.89
C ARG A 81 -3.43 -0.60 -1.38
N SER A 82 -3.07 -1.84 -1.71
CA SER A 82 -1.76 -2.36 -1.38
C SER A 82 -0.68 -1.72 -2.26
N VAL A 83 0.42 -1.31 -1.65
CA VAL A 83 1.54 -0.67 -2.33
C VAL A 83 2.84 -1.32 -1.88
N THR A 84 3.70 -1.65 -2.83
CA THR A 84 5.08 -2.08 -2.59
C THR A 84 6.01 -0.93 -2.95
N VAL A 85 6.88 -0.55 -2.01
CA VAL A 85 8.02 0.34 -2.24
C VAL A 85 9.26 -0.53 -2.35
N ARG A 86 9.94 -0.43 -3.49
CA ARG A 86 11.06 -1.28 -3.84
C ARG A 86 12.33 -0.45 -4.09
N GLY A 87 13.47 -0.91 -3.59
CA GLY A 87 14.76 -0.35 -4.01
C GLY A 87 15.04 -0.68 -5.47
N SER A 88 15.66 0.23 -6.23
CA SER A 88 16.19 -0.17 -7.53
C SER A 88 17.27 -1.20 -7.28
N ALA A 89 17.11 -2.42 -7.80
CA ALA A 89 18.21 -3.36 -7.83
C ALA A 89 19.31 -2.74 -8.70
N GLY A 90 20.34 -2.15 -8.07
CA GLY A 90 21.64 -2.07 -8.73
C GLY A 90 22.02 -3.50 -9.10
N ASN A 91 22.68 -3.70 -10.24
CA ASN A 91 23.22 -5.00 -10.60
C ASN A 91 23.85 -5.62 -9.35
N ILE A 92 23.36 -6.79 -8.94
CA ILE A 92 23.88 -7.55 -7.79
C ILE A 92 25.28 -8.04 -8.18
N THR A 93 26.23 -7.13 -8.16
CA THR A 93 27.65 -7.41 -7.97
C THR A 93 27.90 -7.45 -6.47
N CYS A 94 29.02 -8.02 -6.03
CA CYS A 94 29.36 -8.32 -4.63
C CYS A 94 29.30 -7.13 -3.62
N GLU A 95 28.89 -5.96 -4.07
CA GLU A 95 28.47 -4.80 -3.29
C GLU A 95 26.93 -4.78 -3.27
N ASP A 96 26.30 -5.45 -2.29
CA ASP A 96 24.84 -5.42 -2.05
C ASP A 96 24.37 -4.00 -1.63
N VAL A 97 24.50 -3.03 -2.53
CA VAL A 97 24.10 -1.65 -2.30
C VAL A 97 22.59 -1.56 -2.46
N ARG A 98 21.87 -1.76 -1.35
CA ARG A 98 20.43 -1.53 -1.26
C ARG A 98 20.15 -0.03 -1.23
N THR A 99 19.14 0.41 -1.97
CA THR A 99 18.68 1.81 -1.93
C THR A 99 18.22 2.17 -0.52
N LEU A 100 18.71 3.30 0.00
CA LEU A 100 18.32 3.82 1.31
C LEU A 100 16.95 4.49 1.23
N LEU A 101 16.05 4.09 2.12
CA LEU A 101 14.85 4.86 2.47
C LEU A 101 14.97 5.28 3.93
N ASP A 102 15.30 6.56 4.12
CA ASP A 102 15.35 7.18 5.43
C ASP A 102 14.04 7.91 5.71
N PHE A 103 13.29 7.44 6.70
CA PHE A 103 12.00 8.03 7.07
C PHE A 103 12.14 9.32 7.87
N GLY A 104 13.34 9.70 8.33
CA GLY A 104 13.55 10.94 9.08
C GLY A 104 12.75 11.03 10.38
N PHE A 105 12.26 9.91 10.92
CA PHE A 105 11.26 9.83 11.99
C PHE A 105 9.94 10.56 11.71
N VAL A 106 9.60 10.74 10.43
CA VAL A 106 8.29 11.24 10.02
C VAL A 106 7.21 10.29 10.53
N ALA A 107 6.22 10.85 11.21
CA ALA A 107 5.22 10.09 11.95
C ALA A 107 3.77 10.46 11.60
N ALA A 108 2.86 9.51 11.81
CA ALA A 108 1.41 9.68 11.74
C ALA A 108 0.91 10.28 10.40
N LYS A 109 1.50 9.87 9.28
CA LYS A 109 1.18 10.41 7.95
C LYS A 109 0.22 9.56 7.13
N ILE A 110 0.27 8.23 7.28
CA ILE A 110 -0.51 7.29 6.47
C ILE A 110 -1.43 6.48 7.39
N GLN A 111 -2.70 6.32 7.00
CA GLN A 111 -3.61 5.33 7.58
C GLN A 111 -3.88 4.24 6.55
N LEU A 112 -3.63 2.98 6.90
CA LEU A 112 -3.97 1.85 6.03
C LEU A 112 -5.46 1.50 6.20
N ALA A 113 -6.15 1.25 5.09
CA ALA A 113 -7.51 0.73 5.13
C ALA A 113 -7.52 -0.78 5.49
N ASP A 114 -8.72 -1.32 5.72
CA ASP A 114 -8.90 -2.74 6.03
C ASP A 114 -8.42 -3.64 4.86
N GLY A 115 -7.71 -4.70 5.20
CA GLY A 115 -7.12 -5.65 4.25
C GLY A 115 -5.93 -5.12 3.44
N ILE A 116 -5.47 -3.89 3.69
CA ILE A 116 -4.39 -3.28 2.91
C ILE A 116 -3.01 -3.69 3.43
N THR A 117 -2.09 -3.95 2.50
CA THR A 117 -0.68 -4.23 2.79
C THR A 117 0.23 -3.14 2.23
N LEU A 118 1.09 -2.59 3.08
CA LEU A 118 2.22 -1.74 2.65
C LEU A 118 3.50 -2.56 2.76
N GLU A 119 4.19 -2.77 1.65
CA GLU A 119 5.42 -3.55 1.61
C GLU A 119 6.64 -2.69 1.31
N PHE A 120 7.75 -2.96 2.00
CA PHE A 120 9.08 -2.46 1.71
C PHE A 120 9.98 -3.62 1.29
N ASN A 121 10.44 -3.60 0.05
CA ASN A 121 11.20 -4.69 -0.56
C ASN A 121 12.57 -4.22 -1.08
N GLY A 122 13.65 -4.93 -0.78
CA GLY A 122 14.96 -4.61 -1.37
C GLY A 122 15.59 -3.32 -0.82
N LEU A 123 15.21 -2.85 0.36
CA LEU A 123 15.57 -1.52 0.87
C LEU A 123 16.52 -1.57 2.08
N PHE A 124 17.28 -0.50 2.28
CA PHE A 124 17.88 -0.18 3.56
C PHE A 124 16.98 0.85 4.27
N LEU A 125 16.33 0.49 5.37
CA LEU A 125 15.39 1.34 6.09
C LEU A 125 16.06 2.01 7.29
N MET A 126 16.00 3.34 7.37
CA MET A 126 16.51 4.12 8.48
C MET A 126 15.44 4.99 9.13
N ARG A 127 15.62 5.23 10.44
CA ARG A 127 14.80 6.17 11.23
C ARG A 127 13.29 6.01 11.01
N TYR A 128 12.86 4.76 10.80
CA TYR A 128 11.46 4.40 10.56
C TYR A 128 10.64 4.30 11.85
N ARG A 129 11.32 4.31 13.01
CA ARG A 129 10.72 4.21 14.34
C ARG A 129 11.63 4.81 15.42
N ILE A 130 11.08 5.65 16.28
CA ILE A 130 11.72 6.20 17.51
C ILE A 130 11.58 5.21 18.68
N GLY A 131 10.42 4.55 18.79
CA GLY A 131 10.10 3.65 19.90
C GLY A 131 10.76 2.27 19.86
N ASN A 132 10.55 1.48 20.91
CA ASN A 132 11.11 0.13 21.06
C ASN A 132 10.63 -0.83 19.95
N GLN A 133 11.58 -1.37 19.20
CA GLN A 133 11.35 -2.34 18.12
C GLN A 133 10.65 -3.64 18.57
N ASN A 134 10.77 -4.01 19.85
CA ASN A 134 10.17 -5.24 20.40
C ASN A 134 8.66 -5.10 20.66
N LEU A 135 8.10 -3.90 20.49
CA LEU A 135 6.66 -3.68 20.60
C LEU A 135 6.05 -3.68 19.20
N ALA A 136 5.55 -4.83 18.74
CA ALA A 136 4.77 -4.90 17.52
C ALA A 136 3.35 -4.32 17.72
N PRO A 137 2.68 -3.85 16.65
CA PRO A 137 3.21 -3.46 15.34
C PRO A 137 3.54 -1.96 15.31
N GLY A 138 4.47 -1.52 14.45
CA GLY A 138 4.58 -0.09 14.17
C GLY A 138 5.78 0.34 13.35
N MET A 139 5.49 1.13 12.31
CA MET A 139 6.38 2.16 11.78
C MET A 139 5.77 3.51 12.16
N ASP A 140 6.59 4.48 12.54
CA ASP A 140 6.06 5.76 13.05
C ASP A 140 5.22 6.50 12.00
N ILE A 141 5.54 6.32 10.71
CA ILE A 141 4.80 6.91 9.58
C ILE A 141 3.31 6.54 9.57
N LEU A 142 2.92 5.45 10.24
CA LEU A 142 1.54 4.96 10.24
C LEU A 142 0.75 5.47 11.45
N VAL A 143 -0.51 5.81 11.21
CA VAL A 143 -1.55 5.88 12.26
C VAL A 143 -2.29 4.54 12.38
N PRO A 144 -2.89 4.24 13.55
CA PRO A 144 -3.72 3.05 13.72
C PRO A 144 -4.83 2.95 12.68
N THR A 145 -5.17 1.73 12.26
CA THR A 145 -6.33 1.48 11.41
C THR A 145 -7.63 1.83 12.13
N SER A 146 -8.72 1.96 11.37
CA SER A 146 -10.05 2.11 11.95
C SER A 146 -10.40 0.95 12.89
N PRO A 147 -11.20 1.18 13.95
CA PRO A 147 -11.60 0.11 14.87
C PRO A 147 -12.21 -1.09 14.13
N GLY A 148 -11.67 -2.29 14.39
CA GLY A 148 -12.10 -3.53 13.74
C GLY A 148 -11.44 -3.83 12.40
N ALA A 149 -10.69 -2.89 11.81
CA ALA A 149 -9.94 -3.12 10.58
C ALA A 149 -8.55 -3.70 10.86
N SER A 150 -8.09 -4.58 9.98
CA SER A 150 -6.76 -5.20 10.00
C SER A 150 -5.96 -4.79 8.77
N SER A 151 -4.72 -4.36 8.96
CA SER A 151 -3.79 -4.07 7.86
C SER A 151 -2.41 -4.61 8.19
N MET A 152 -1.54 -4.67 7.18
CA MET A 152 -0.22 -5.28 7.34
C MET A 152 0.88 -4.39 6.77
N VAL A 153 2.02 -4.40 7.44
CA VAL A 153 3.28 -3.91 6.90
C VAL A 153 4.21 -5.10 6.72
N ILE A 154 4.75 -5.25 5.53
CA ILE A 154 5.76 -6.26 5.22
C ILE A 154 7.10 -5.56 4.97
N ILE A 155 8.15 -6.07 5.58
CA ILE A 155 9.53 -5.69 5.27
C ILE A 155 10.21 -6.96 4.77
N SER A 156 10.42 -7.07 3.45
CA SER A 156 10.94 -8.24 2.77
C SER A 156 12.26 -7.91 2.10
N ASP A 157 13.22 -8.85 2.08
CA ASP A 157 14.55 -8.66 1.48
C ASP A 157 15.12 -7.26 1.78
N SER A 158 15.10 -6.83 3.04
CA SER A 158 15.45 -5.47 3.41
C SER A 158 16.27 -5.48 4.68
N VAL A 159 17.17 -4.52 4.80
CA VAL A 159 17.93 -4.27 6.03
C VAL A 159 17.26 -3.10 6.74
N SER A 160 17.00 -3.23 8.03
CA SER A 160 16.46 -2.13 8.83
C SER A 160 17.44 -1.78 9.93
N MET A 161 17.75 -0.49 10.06
CA MET A 161 18.62 0.01 11.12
C MET A 161 17.80 0.87 12.08
N HIS A 162 17.59 0.31 13.28
CA HIS A 162 17.01 1.03 14.39
C HIS A 162 18.11 1.64 15.25
N ARG A 163 18.07 2.97 15.42
CA ARG A 163 18.98 3.66 16.35
C ARG A 163 18.29 3.78 17.70
N LYS A 164 18.73 2.99 18.67
CA LYS A 164 18.33 3.16 20.07
C LYS A 164 19.02 4.44 20.58
N ALA A 165 18.24 5.42 21.06
CA ALA A 165 18.76 6.74 21.43
C ALA A 165 19.81 6.74 22.58
N THR A 166 20.08 5.59 23.20
CA THR A 166 21.00 5.46 24.34
C THR A 166 22.13 4.43 24.18
N GLU A 167 22.14 3.57 23.15
CA GLU A 167 23.21 2.59 22.95
C GLU A 167 23.42 2.29 21.46
N ASN A 168 24.66 2.40 20.98
CA ASN A 168 25.06 2.00 19.63
C ASN A 168 25.10 0.46 19.55
N VAL A 169 23.94 -0.18 19.35
CA VAL A 169 23.91 -1.62 19.07
C VAL A 169 23.45 -1.84 17.63
N PHE A 170 24.36 -2.39 16.84
CA PHE A 170 24.16 -2.75 15.43
C PHE A 170 23.67 -4.18 15.35
N PHE A 171 22.54 -4.39 14.66
CA PHE A 171 22.11 -5.72 14.23
C PHE A 171 21.92 -5.69 12.71
N ALA A 172 22.94 -6.13 11.97
CA ALA A 172 22.80 -6.45 10.56
C ALA A 172 22.83 -7.98 10.45
N ARG A 173 21.71 -8.59 10.05
CA ARG A 173 21.72 -9.96 9.53
C ARG A 173 21.92 -9.86 8.03
N LEU A 174 23.18 -9.91 7.61
CA LEU A 174 23.53 -10.06 6.21
C LEU A 174 23.19 -11.50 5.80
N SER A 175 22.34 -11.65 4.80
CA SER A 175 22.19 -12.94 4.12
C SER A 175 23.48 -13.22 3.36
N PRO A 176 24.08 -14.42 3.48
CA PRO A 176 25.15 -14.81 2.57
C PRO A 176 24.58 -15.03 1.17
N CYS A 177 25.35 -14.65 0.15
CA CYS A 177 25.09 -14.99 -1.25
C CYS A 177 24.97 -16.51 -1.46
#